data_AF-A0A381YPY1-F1
#
_entry.id   AF-A0A381YPY1-F1
#
_cell.length_a   1.000
_cell.length_b   1.000
_cell.length_c   1.000
_cell.angle_alpha   90.00
_cell.angle_beta   90.00
_cell.angle_gamma   90.00
#
_symmetry.space_group_name_H-M   'P 1'
#
loop_
_entity.id
_entity.type
_entity.pdbx_description
1 polymer ?
#
loop_
_entity_poly.entity_id
_entity_poly.type
_entity_poly.pdbx_seq_one_letter_code
_entity_poly.pdbx_strand_id
1 'polypeptide(L)'
;MSETALLPEPKFLPELHPTYRPAIQANQAFRDSARETNSAVDVGIALEQDDGSVFHHRTVLFPSDHGLAGNNFRHVERIIKFLLWQRGGWKIHLSGADDLV
;
A
#
# COMPACT_ATOMS: atom_id res chain seq x y z
N MET A 1 -14.83 -19.49 -0.21
CA MET A 1 -13.78 -18.47 -0.01
C MET A 1 -13.47 -17.93 -1.40
N SER A 2 -13.91 -16.73 -1.73
CA SER A 2 -13.51 -16.10 -3.00
C SER A 2 -12.01 -15.94 -2.98
N GLU A 3 -11.36 -16.32 -4.08
CA GLU A 3 -9.93 -16.10 -4.28
C GLU A 3 -9.65 -14.59 -4.16
N THR A 4 -8.83 -14.19 -3.19
CA THR A 4 -8.50 -12.78 -2.95
C THR A 4 -7.59 -12.28 -4.07
N ALA A 5 -8.17 -11.65 -5.09
CA ALA A 5 -7.42 -11.04 -6.18
C ALA A 5 -6.91 -9.64 -5.78
N LEU A 6 -5.64 -9.55 -5.37
CA LEU A 6 -4.97 -8.27 -5.08
C LEU A 6 -4.71 -7.40 -6.32
N LEU A 7 -4.97 -7.93 -7.51
CA LEU A 7 -4.83 -7.24 -8.79
C LEU A 7 -6.11 -7.43 -9.63
N PRO A 8 -7.23 -6.81 -9.21
CA PRO A 8 -8.53 -7.05 -9.83
C PRO A 8 -8.58 -6.55 -11.27
N GLU A 9 -9.41 -7.18 -12.10
CA GLU A 9 -9.69 -6.68 -13.45
C GLU A 9 -10.56 -5.41 -13.39
N PRO A 10 -10.22 -4.35 -14.13
CA PRO A 10 -11.03 -3.15 -14.16
C PRO A 10 -12.34 -3.40 -14.93
N LYS A 11 -13.42 -2.75 -14.51
CA LYS A 11 -14.74 -2.79 -15.18
C LYS A 11 -14.68 -2.40 -16.65
N PHE A 12 -13.79 -1.48 -17.01
CA PHE A 12 -13.60 -1.00 -18.38
C PHE A 12 -12.15 -1.24 -18.79
N LEU A 13 -11.95 -2.11 -19.78
CA LEU A 13 -10.63 -2.41 -20.33
C LEU A 13 -10.30 -1.45 -21.46
N PRO A 14 -9.12 -0.80 -21.44
CA PRO A 14 -8.69 0.01 -22.56
C PRO A 14 -8.31 -0.90 -23.73
N GLU A 15 -8.86 -0.63 -24.92
CA GLU A 15 -8.66 -1.44 -26.13
C GLU A 15 -7.17 -1.60 -26.49
N LEU A 16 -6.37 -0.55 -26.30
CA LEU A 16 -4.93 -0.56 -26.60
C LEU A 16 -4.07 -1.22 -25.51
N HIS A 17 -4.63 -1.52 -24.34
CA HIS A 17 -3.90 -2.19 -23.27
C HIS A 17 -4.81 -3.14 -22.47
N PRO A 18 -5.23 -4.28 -23.05
CA PRO A 18 -6.18 -5.20 -22.43
C PRO A 18 -5.69 -5.83 -21.11
N THR A 19 -4.38 -5.81 -20.86
CA THR A 19 -3.76 -6.29 -19.61
C THR A 19 -3.61 -5.19 -18.56
N TYR A 20 -4.11 -3.97 -18.81
CA TYR A 20 -3.99 -2.87 -17.87
C TYR A 20 -4.65 -3.20 -16.52
N ARG A 21 -3.97 -2.83 -15.43
CA ARG A 21 -4.44 -2.97 -14.05
C ARG A 21 -4.21 -1.66 -13.30
N PRO A 22 -5.27 -0.92 -12.93
CA PRO A 22 -5.12 0.35 -12.22
C PRO A 22 -4.51 0.16 -10.83
N ALA A 23 -3.43 0.90 -10.54
CA ALA A 23 -2.75 0.82 -9.23
C ALA A 23 -3.66 1.19 -8.05
N ILE A 24 -4.64 2.09 -8.25
CA ILE A 24 -5.60 2.46 -7.19
C ILE A 24 -6.50 1.28 -6.80
N GLN A 25 -6.92 0.45 -7.76
CA GLN A 25 -7.76 -0.72 -7.49
C GLN A 25 -6.97 -1.81 -6.76
N ALA A 26 -5.70 -2.00 -7.12
CA ALA A 26 -4.81 -2.91 -6.40
C ALA A 26 -4.58 -2.45 -4.94
N ASN A 27 -4.39 -1.16 -4.71
CA ASN A 27 -4.25 -0.58 -3.37
C ASN A 27 -5.53 -0.77 -2.53
N GLN A 28 -6.70 -0.49 -3.12
CA GLN A 28 -7.99 -0.72 -2.47
C GLN A 28 -8.19 -2.20 -2.12
N ALA A 29 -8.03 -3.10 -3.09
CA ALA A 29 -8.15 -4.54 -2.87
C ALA A 29 -7.22 -5.03 -1.76
N PHE A 30 -5.95 -4.60 -1.76
CA PHE A 30 -5.02 -4.93 -0.68
C PHE A 30 -5.53 -4.48 0.69
N ARG A 31 -5.94 -3.21 0.83
CA ARG A 31 -6.36 -2.66 2.12
C ARG A 31 -7.64 -3.31 2.63
N ASP A 32 -8.58 -3.59 1.73
CA ASP A 32 -9.85 -4.21 2.08
C ASP A 32 -9.63 -5.67 2.51
N SER A 33 -8.86 -6.43 1.73
CA SER A 33 -8.51 -7.82 2.09
C SER A 33 -7.65 -7.92 3.36
N ALA A 34 -6.73 -6.98 3.60
CA ALA A 34 -6.00 -6.94 4.86
C ALA A 34 -6.96 -6.72 6.03
N ARG A 35 -7.92 -5.78 5.93
CA ARG A 35 -8.89 -5.51 7.00
C ARG A 35 -9.85 -6.68 7.24
N GLU A 36 -10.23 -7.42 6.21
CA GLU A 36 -11.08 -8.61 6.32
C GLU A 36 -10.47 -9.70 7.21
N THR A 37 -9.15 -9.69 7.42
CA THR A 37 -8.49 -10.60 8.37
C THR A 37 -8.89 -10.35 9.83
N ASN A 38 -9.42 -9.16 10.15
CA ASN A 38 -9.65 -8.65 11.51
C ASN A 38 -8.40 -8.59 12.40
N SER A 39 -7.21 -8.76 11.81
CA SER A 39 -5.90 -8.71 12.46
C SER A 39 -4.88 -7.93 11.62
N ALA A 40 -5.36 -7.04 10.74
CA ALA A 40 -4.52 -6.12 10.00
C ALA A 40 -3.66 -5.27 10.94
N VAL A 41 -2.41 -5.03 10.51
CA VAL A 41 -1.47 -4.18 11.25
C VAL A 41 -1.56 -2.76 10.70
N ASP A 42 -1.84 -1.79 11.57
CA ASP A 42 -1.84 -0.38 11.22
C ASP A 42 -0.42 0.13 11.00
N VAL A 43 -0.19 0.81 9.88
CA VAL A 43 1.11 1.40 9.52
C VAL A 43 1.00 2.90 9.34
N GLY A 44 1.89 3.61 10.03
CA GLY A 44 2.12 5.04 9.87
C GLY A 44 3.34 5.31 8.99
N ILE A 45 3.18 6.20 8.02
CA ILE A 45 4.26 6.73 7.19
C ILE A 45 4.29 8.25 7.40
N ALA A 46 5.46 8.80 7.72
CA ALA A 46 5.65 10.25 7.75
C ALA A 46 6.84 10.67 6.89
N LEU A 47 6.70 11.79 6.18
CA LEU A 47 7.74 12.39 5.36
C LEU A 47 8.16 13.74 5.95
N GLU A 48 9.42 13.86 6.33
CA GLU A 48 10.06 15.10 6.76
C GLU A 48 10.45 15.93 5.52
N GLN A 49 10.02 17.19 5.49
CA GLN A 49 10.28 18.15 4.40
C GLN A 49 11.34 19.17 4.81
N ASP A 50 11.92 19.88 3.84
CA ASP A 50 13.07 20.79 4.07
C ASP A 50 12.71 22.01 4.92
N ASP A 51 11.43 22.41 4.96
CA ASP A 51 10.93 23.52 5.78
C ASP A 51 10.54 23.09 7.21
N GLY A 52 10.84 21.84 7.56
CA GLY A 52 10.49 21.23 8.85
C GLY A 52 9.04 20.75 8.95
N SER A 53 8.24 20.87 7.90
CA SER A 53 6.90 20.29 7.87
C SER A 53 6.95 18.76 7.75
N VAL A 54 5.89 18.10 8.25
CA VAL A 54 5.79 16.63 8.24
C VAL A 54 4.45 16.20 7.65
N PHE A 55 4.51 15.50 6.51
CA PHE A 55 3.33 14.89 5.90
C PHE A 55 3.09 13.48 6.46
N HIS A 56 1.85 13.16 6.81
CA HIS A 56 1.49 11.87 7.39
C HIS A 56 0.52 11.10 6.49
N HIS A 57 0.75 9.79 6.36
CA HIS A 57 -0.12 8.86 5.66
C HIS A 57 -0.30 7.59 6.49
N ARG A 58 -1.51 7.01 6.46
CA ARG A 58 -1.82 5.76 7.15
C ARG A 58 -2.28 4.71 6.15
N THR A 59 -1.83 3.48 6.35
CA THR A 59 -2.24 2.30 5.61
C THR A 59 -2.33 1.12 6.57
N VAL A 60 -2.68 -0.05 6.04
CA VAL A 60 -2.71 -1.31 6.78
C VAL A 60 -1.86 -2.35 6.04
N LEU A 61 -1.41 -3.36 6.76
CA LEU A 61 -0.73 -4.55 6.22
C LEU A 61 -1.43 -5.83 6.65
N PHE A 62 -1.18 -6.91 5.91
CA PHE A 62 -1.51 -8.24 6.39
C PHE A 62 -0.65 -8.58 7.63
N PRO A 63 -1.18 -9.33 8.61
CA PRO A 63 -0.35 -9.86 9.69
C PRO A 63 0.69 -10.82 9.11
N SER A 64 1.84 -10.96 9.78
CA SER A 64 3.02 -11.63 9.23
C SER A 64 2.86 -13.13 8.99
N ASP A 65 1.91 -13.76 9.67
CA ASP A 65 1.53 -15.17 9.49
C ASP A 65 0.48 -15.39 8.38
N HIS A 66 -0.04 -14.33 7.76
CA HIS A 66 -1.03 -14.44 6.69
C HIS A 66 -0.41 -14.89 5.37
N GLY A 67 -1.10 -15.76 4.62
CA GLY A 67 -0.60 -16.27 3.33
C GLY A 67 -0.34 -15.20 2.25
N LEU A 68 -0.91 -14.00 2.40
CA LEU A 68 -0.68 -12.85 1.51
C LEU A 68 0.36 -11.85 2.04
N ALA A 69 0.98 -12.08 3.20
CA ALA A 69 1.92 -11.15 3.84
C ALA A 69 3.14 -10.83 2.97
N GLY A 70 3.53 -11.72 2.04
CA GLY A 70 4.59 -11.45 1.06
C GLY A 70 4.33 -10.23 0.16
N ASN A 71 3.10 -9.71 0.13
CA ASN A 71 2.76 -8.49 -0.61
C ASN A 71 2.98 -7.20 0.19
N ASN A 72 3.21 -7.27 1.51
CA ASN A 72 3.33 -6.12 2.40
C ASN A 72 4.43 -5.14 1.95
N PHE A 73 5.63 -5.66 1.67
CA PHE A 73 6.76 -4.84 1.24
C PHE A 73 6.43 -4.03 -0.02
N ARG A 74 5.90 -4.69 -1.06
CA ARG A 74 5.53 -4.03 -2.32
C ARG A 74 4.47 -2.96 -2.12
N HIS A 75 3.50 -3.19 -1.23
CA HIS A 75 2.46 -2.21 -0.91
C HIS A 75 3.05 -0.95 -0.26
N VAL A 76 3.86 -1.11 0.77
CA VAL A 76 4.53 0.00 1.48
C VAL A 76 5.48 0.76 0.55
N GLU A 77 6.33 0.03 -0.18
CA GLU A 77 7.30 0.60 -1.11
C GLU A 77 6.60 1.45 -2.18
N ARG A 78 5.50 0.97 -2.74
CA ARG A 78 4.73 1.70 -3.76
C ARG A 78 4.11 2.97 -3.22
N ILE A 79 3.56 2.92 -2.00
CA ILE A 79 3.00 4.09 -1.33
C ILE A 79 4.09 5.13 -1.07
N ILE A 80 5.22 4.73 -0.47
CA ILE A 80 6.34 5.63 -0.18
C ILE A 80 6.82 6.33 -1.46
N LYS A 81 7.07 5.57 -2.54
CA LYS A 81 7.48 6.14 -3.84
C LYS A 81 6.47 7.17 -4.35
N PHE A 82 5.17 6.87 -4.25
CA PHE A 82 4.13 7.80 -4.68
C PHE A 82 4.08 9.06 -3.81
N LEU A 83 4.20 8.91 -2.49
CA LEU A 83 4.22 10.04 -1.57
C LEU A 83 5.43 10.94 -1.79
N LEU A 84 6.62 10.37 -2.01
CA LEU A 84 7.82 11.13 -2.36
C LEU A 84 7.64 11.92 -3.66
N TRP A 85 6.99 11.35 -4.68
CA TRP A 85 6.68 12.10 -5.91
C TRP A 85 5.62 13.17 -5.72
N GLN A 86 4.60 12.92 -4.90
CA GLN A 86 3.50 13.86 -4.68
C GLN A 86 3.88 15.01 -3.74
N ARG A 87 4.69 14.73 -2.71
CA ARG A 87 4.95 15.64 -1.57
C ARG A 87 6.41 16.05 -1.44
N GLY A 88 7.34 15.32 -2.06
CA GLY A 88 8.76 15.45 -1.77
C GLY A 88 9.10 14.92 -0.37
N GLY A 89 10.20 15.41 0.19
CA GLY A 89 10.73 15.01 1.49
C GLY A 89 12.02 14.21 1.38
N TRP A 90 12.80 14.23 2.45
CA TRP A 90 14.16 13.69 2.48
C TRP A 90 14.37 12.60 3.53
N LYS A 91 13.49 12.52 4.54
CA LYS A 91 13.47 11.42 5.52
C LYS A 91 12.09 10.80 5.61
N ILE A 92 12.07 9.47 5.68
CA ILE A 92 10.87 8.66 5.89
C ILE A 92 10.91 8.12 7.32
N HIS A 93 9.80 8.31 8.04
CA HIS A 93 9.54 7.62 9.29
C HIS A 93 8.47 6.55 9.03
N LEU A 94 8.74 5.33 9.51
CA LEU A 94 7.83 4.20 9.45
C LEU A 94 7.49 3.73 10.86
N SER A 95 6.22 3.41 11.11
CA SER A 95 5.73 2.87 12.37
C SER A 95 4.75 1.73 12.10
N GLY A 96 4.82 0.67 12.92
CA GLY A 96 3.95 -0.51 12.79
C GLY A 96 4.36 -1.47 11.66
N ALA A 97 5.54 -1.28 11.09
CA ALA A 97 6.07 -2.05 9.96
C ALA A 97 7.40 -2.73 10.34
N ASP A 98 7.49 -3.23 11.56
CA ASP A 98 8.75 -3.72 12.14
C ASP A 98 9.36 -4.89 11.34
N ASP A 99 8.52 -5.73 10.74
CA ASP A 99 8.95 -6.85 9.90
C ASP A 99 9.49 -6.43 8.51
N LEU A 100 9.47 -5.12 8.19
CA LEU A 100 9.94 -4.57 6.91
C LEU A 100 11.24 -3.75 7.02
N VAL A 101 11.81 -3.62 8.22
CA VAL A 101 13.00 -2.78 8.51
C VAL A 101 14.16 -3.63 9.00
#